data_AF-A0A7X8UIC4-F1
#
_entry.id   AF-A0A7X8UIC4-F1
#
_cell.length_a   1.000
_cell.length_b   1.000
_cell.length_c   1.000
_cell.angle_alpha   90.00
_cell.angle_beta   90.00
_cell.angle_gamma   90.00
#
_symmetry.space_group_name_H-M   'P 1'
#
loop_
_entity.id
_entity.type
_entity.pdbx_description
1 polymer ?
#
loop_
_entity_poly.entity_id
_entity_poly.type
_entity_poly.pdbx_seq_one_letter_code
_entity_poly.pdbx_strand_id
1 'polypeptide(L)'
;MWREWRGGPNVHCFLCAHHCRIAPGERGRCGVRENRGGALYTLVYGRPVALAVDPIEKKPLFHFLPGSMSLSLATVGCNFACAFCQNAEISQMPRDEGRITGRYLSPGQVVEAALESGCLSIAYTYTEPTIYYEYARDCARLATAAGLKNVFVTNGYMTAEALADIDGHLHAANVDLKSFSDDFYRTWVDARLKPVLDSIRRLHSMGVWLEVTTLLIPGLNDSDDELRAVARFLVSVSPGIPWHVSRFHPTYRMRDIPPTSLASMERALSIGKEEGLEYVYGGNVPGHATESTVCPDCGETLIEREGFRLRKNRAALGRCPRCGREIAIILKEVSE
;
A
#
# COMPACT_ATOMS: atom_id res chain seq x y z
N MET A 1 -4.39 17.00 12.68
CA MET A 1 -3.58 16.68 11.47
C MET A 1 -2.99 17.90 10.74
N TRP A 2 -3.23 19.13 11.21
CA TRP A 2 -2.58 20.35 10.71
C TRP A 2 -2.52 21.39 11.84
N ARG A 3 -1.73 22.45 11.68
CA ARG A 3 -1.66 23.59 12.61
C ARG A 3 -1.53 24.91 11.83
N GLU A 4 -1.95 26.02 12.44
CA GLU A 4 -1.59 27.34 11.94
C GLU A 4 -0.07 27.51 11.90
N TRP A 5 0.43 28.12 10.82
CA TRP A 5 1.86 28.31 10.63
C TRP A 5 2.29 29.66 11.18
N ARG A 6 3.01 29.65 12.31
CA ARG A 6 3.58 30.83 12.97
C ARG A 6 2.55 31.93 13.30
N GLY A 7 1.32 31.54 13.63
CA GLY A 7 0.23 32.47 13.95
C GLY A 7 -0.28 33.29 12.75
N GLY A 8 0.13 32.93 11.53
CA GLY A 8 -0.37 33.51 10.30
C GLY A 8 -1.43 32.63 9.63
N PRO A 9 -2.04 33.09 8.52
CA PRO A 9 -3.17 32.42 7.89
C PRO A 9 -2.76 31.19 7.05
N ASN A 10 -1.46 30.87 6.99
CA ASN A 10 -0.96 29.65 6.35
C ASN A 10 -1.17 28.45 7.28
N VAL A 11 -1.41 27.28 6.69
CA VAL A 11 -1.54 26.02 7.45
C VAL A 11 -0.38 25.09 7.16
N HIS A 12 0.12 24.44 8.20
CA HIS A 12 1.14 23.39 8.12
C HIS A 12 0.45 22.03 8.25
N CYS A 13 0.45 21.25 7.16
CA CYS A 13 -0.17 19.94 7.09
C CYS A 13 0.77 18.83 7.59
N PHE A 14 0.29 17.94 8.44
CA PHE A 14 1.04 16.81 9.00
C PHE A 14 0.48 15.45 8.55
N LEU A 15 -0.24 15.36 7.43
CA LEU A 15 -0.79 14.08 6.94
C LEU A 15 0.27 13.19 6.29
N CYS A 16 1.20 13.80 5.55
CA CYS A 16 2.29 13.11 4.86
C CYS A 16 3.59 13.90 4.98
N ALA A 17 4.71 13.24 4.71
CA ALA A 17 6.06 13.77 4.91
C ALA A 17 6.45 14.93 3.98
N HIS A 18 5.54 15.40 3.12
CA HIS A 18 5.71 16.66 2.40
C HIS A 18 5.63 17.87 3.31
N HIS A 19 4.95 17.78 4.46
CA HIS A 19 4.83 18.88 5.41
C HIS A 19 4.41 20.20 4.75
N CYS A 20 3.42 20.13 3.85
CA CYS A 20 3.03 21.29 3.03
C CYS A 20 2.65 22.48 3.91
N ARG A 21 3.17 23.65 3.54
CA ARG A 21 2.75 24.95 4.07
C ARG A 21 1.86 25.60 3.03
N ILE A 22 0.57 25.65 3.31
CA ILE A 22 -0.46 25.99 2.31
C ILE A 22 -0.99 27.39 2.65
N ALA A 23 -0.87 28.33 1.72
CA ALA A 23 -1.39 29.68 1.88
C ALA A 23 -2.92 29.72 1.73
N PRO A 24 -3.64 30.73 2.26
CA PRO A 24 -5.08 30.87 2.06
C PRO A 24 -5.46 30.84 0.59
N GLY A 25 -6.48 30.04 0.24
CA GLY A 25 -6.94 29.82 -1.13
C GLY A 25 -6.13 28.78 -1.91
N GLU A 26 -4.95 28.39 -1.41
CA GLU A 26 -4.06 27.44 -2.09
C GLU A 26 -4.34 25.99 -1.68
N ARG A 27 -3.75 25.06 -2.46
CA ARG A 27 -3.82 23.62 -2.24
C ARG A 27 -2.46 23.01 -1.96
N GLY A 28 -2.46 21.95 -1.16
CA GLY A 28 -1.27 21.11 -0.96
C GLY A 28 -0.90 20.31 -2.21
N ARG A 29 0.27 19.67 -2.19
CA ARG A 29 0.81 18.88 -3.32
C ARG A 29 -0.13 17.79 -3.86
N CYS A 30 -1.03 17.28 -3.03
CA CYS A 30 -2.01 16.27 -3.43
C CYS A 30 -3.20 16.82 -4.24
N GLY A 31 -3.34 18.14 -4.35
CA GLY A 31 -4.42 18.79 -5.09
C GLY A 31 -5.80 18.74 -4.43
N VAL A 32 -5.95 18.09 -3.27
CA VAL A 32 -7.26 17.89 -2.60
C VAL A 32 -7.33 18.43 -1.17
N ARG A 33 -6.25 19.08 -0.72
CA ARG A 33 -6.15 19.70 0.60
C ARG A 33 -6.05 21.20 0.44
N GLU A 34 -7.06 21.94 0.85
CA GLU A 34 -7.23 23.36 0.56
C GLU A 34 -7.28 24.16 1.85
N ASN A 35 -6.50 25.24 1.93
CA ASN A 35 -6.59 26.16 3.05
C ASN A 35 -7.69 27.19 2.78
N ARG A 36 -8.75 27.20 3.58
CA ARG A 36 -9.83 28.20 3.52
C ARG A 36 -9.77 29.05 4.78
N GLY A 37 -9.23 30.26 4.67
CA GLY A 37 -9.22 31.24 5.75
C GLY A 37 -8.46 30.81 7.00
N GLY A 38 -7.36 30.05 6.86
CA GLY A 38 -6.56 29.57 7.99
C GLY A 38 -6.93 28.17 8.48
N ALA A 39 -7.91 27.51 7.86
CA ALA A 39 -8.28 26.14 8.17
C ALA A 39 -8.07 25.21 6.97
N LEU A 40 -7.48 24.03 7.21
CA LEU A 40 -7.25 23.03 6.17
C LEU A 40 -8.47 22.13 6.00
N TYR A 41 -9.02 22.11 4.79
CA TYR A 41 -10.15 21.28 4.38
C TYR A 41 -9.72 20.21 3.39
N THR A 42 -10.39 19.06 3.43
CA THR A 42 -10.35 18.06 2.36
C THR A 42 -11.47 18.31 1.37
N LEU A 43 -11.15 18.24 0.09
CA LEU A 43 -12.11 18.39 -1.01
C LEU A 43 -12.75 17.05 -1.41
N VAL A 44 -12.34 15.95 -0.77
CA VAL A 44 -12.67 14.58 -1.17
C VAL A 44 -13.25 13.73 -0.03
N TYR A 45 -13.62 14.32 1.11
CA TYR A 45 -14.30 13.59 2.18
C TYR A 45 -15.62 13.01 1.69
N GLY A 46 -15.81 11.70 1.86
CA GLY A 46 -17.03 11.02 1.41
C GLY A 46 -17.20 11.04 -0.10
N ARG A 47 -16.15 11.26 -0.91
CA ARG A 47 -16.24 11.36 -2.37
C ARG A 47 -15.38 10.31 -3.06
N PRO A 48 -15.65 9.00 -2.87
CA PRO A 48 -14.96 7.97 -3.62
C PRO A 48 -15.22 8.12 -5.13
N VAL A 49 -14.19 7.77 -5.91
CA VAL A 49 -14.25 7.63 -7.38
C VAL A 49 -14.11 6.19 -7.83
N ALA A 50 -13.62 5.31 -6.95
CA ALA A 50 -13.56 3.89 -7.16
C ALA A 50 -14.07 3.16 -5.92
N LEU A 51 -14.94 2.18 -6.16
CA LEU A 51 -15.46 1.25 -5.18
C LEU A 51 -15.57 -0.13 -5.84
N ALA A 52 -14.87 -1.14 -5.30
CA ALA A 52 -14.86 -2.48 -5.89
C ALA A 52 -14.59 -3.55 -4.84
N VAL A 53 -15.22 -4.72 -4.96
CA VAL A 53 -14.92 -5.88 -4.12
C VAL A 53 -13.84 -6.71 -4.82
N ASP A 54 -12.65 -6.73 -4.25
CA ASP A 54 -11.46 -7.39 -4.81
C ASP A 54 -10.91 -8.45 -3.82
N PRO A 55 -10.28 -9.54 -4.30
CA PRO A 55 -9.54 -10.45 -3.43
C PRO A 55 -8.40 -9.73 -2.71
N ILE A 56 -8.07 -10.16 -1.49
CA ILE A 56 -6.97 -9.58 -0.71
C ILE A 56 -5.61 -9.75 -1.42
N GLU A 57 -5.45 -10.82 -2.20
CA GLU A 57 -4.28 -11.08 -3.05
C GLU A 57 -4.02 -9.97 -4.07
N LYS A 58 -5.06 -9.25 -4.51
CA LYS A 58 -4.91 -8.10 -5.44
C LYS A 58 -4.35 -6.86 -4.74
N LYS A 59 -4.32 -6.82 -3.40
CA LYS A 59 -3.74 -5.75 -2.57
C LYS A 59 -2.27 -6.00 -2.20
N PRO A 60 -1.59 -6.79 -3.04
CA PRO A 60 -0.49 -7.70 -2.68
C PRO A 60 -0.35 -8.01 -1.18
N LEU A 61 -1.39 -8.63 -0.63
CA LEU A 61 -1.40 -9.12 0.75
C LEU A 61 -1.59 -10.63 0.76
N PHE A 62 -0.49 -11.37 0.58
CA PHE A 62 -0.54 -12.83 0.48
C PHE A 62 -0.55 -13.51 1.86
N HIS A 63 -0.17 -12.79 2.90
CA HIS A 63 -0.04 -13.29 4.25
C HIS A 63 -1.00 -12.58 5.22
N PHE A 64 -1.99 -11.87 4.70
CA PHE A 64 -3.06 -11.27 5.48
C PHE A 64 -4.42 -11.73 4.99
N LEU A 65 -5.11 -12.52 5.80
CA LEU A 65 -6.44 -13.07 5.51
C LEU A 65 -6.53 -13.73 4.12
N PRO A 66 -5.60 -14.64 3.75
CA PRO A 66 -5.52 -15.19 2.40
C PRO A 66 -6.85 -15.80 1.93
N GLY A 67 -7.24 -15.50 0.70
CA GLY A 67 -8.50 -15.92 0.06
C GLY A 67 -9.74 -15.13 0.49
N SER A 68 -9.60 -14.11 1.33
CA SER A 68 -10.71 -13.23 1.70
C SER A 68 -10.98 -12.14 0.65
N MET A 69 -12.16 -11.54 0.73
CA MET A 69 -12.55 -10.38 -0.07
C MET A 69 -12.38 -9.09 0.74
N SER A 70 -12.03 -8.02 0.03
CA SER A 70 -11.85 -6.68 0.57
C SER A 70 -12.58 -5.63 -0.24
N LEU A 71 -13.35 -4.77 0.43
CA LEU A 71 -13.97 -3.62 -0.21
C LEU A 71 -12.89 -2.56 -0.47
N SER A 72 -12.63 -2.28 -1.72
CA SER A 72 -11.60 -1.36 -2.19
C SER A 72 -12.18 0.03 -2.40
N LEU A 73 -11.52 1.05 -1.88
CA LEU A 73 -11.97 2.44 -1.94
C LEU A 73 -10.83 3.38 -2.30
N ALA A 74 -11.12 4.37 -3.17
CA ALA A 74 -10.20 5.46 -3.49
C ALA A 74 -10.94 6.77 -3.78
N THR A 75 -10.30 7.89 -3.47
CA THR A 75 -10.68 9.23 -3.96
C THR A 75 -9.68 9.72 -5.00
N VAL A 76 -10.00 10.80 -5.71
CA VAL A 76 -9.02 11.47 -6.58
C VAL A 76 -7.86 12.08 -5.79
N GLY A 77 -6.73 12.26 -6.46
CA GLY A 77 -5.53 12.90 -5.93
C GLY A 77 -4.53 11.91 -5.34
N CYS A 78 -3.28 12.32 -5.26
CA CYS A 78 -2.19 11.56 -4.66
C CYS A 78 -1.10 12.54 -4.24
N ASN A 79 -0.40 12.25 -3.14
CA ASN A 79 0.69 13.10 -2.67
C ASN A 79 2.01 12.86 -3.44
N PHE A 80 2.08 11.85 -4.30
CA PHE A 80 3.17 11.58 -5.25
C PHE A 80 2.78 11.94 -6.68
N ALA A 81 3.78 12.20 -7.53
CA ALA A 81 3.62 12.47 -8.96
C ALA A 81 4.38 11.42 -9.81
N CYS A 82 4.20 10.13 -9.50
CA CYS A 82 4.91 9.04 -10.16
C CYS A 82 4.72 9.07 -11.69
N ALA A 83 5.81 9.17 -12.46
CA ALA A 83 5.78 9.16 -13.92
C ALA A 83 5.28 7.82 -14.53
N PHE A 84 5.29 6.75 -13.73
CA PHE A 84 4.83 5.39 -14.07
C PHE A 84 3.50 5.01 -13.41
N CYS A 85 2.71 5.96 -12.91
CA CYS A 85 1.50 5.65 -12.15
C CYS A 85 0.48 4.86 -13.00
N GLN A 86 0.13 3.66 -12.56
CA GLN A 86 -0.89 2.81 -13.20
C GLN A 86 -2.32 3.31 -12.99
N ASN A 87 -2.55 4.16 -11.98
CA ASN A 87 -3.85 4.78 -11.68
C ASN A 87 -3.79 6.30 -11.89
N ALA A 88 -3.03 6.76 -12.89
CA ALA A 88 -2.81 8.20 -13.14
C ALA A 88 -4.13 8.95 -13.37
N GLU A 89 -5.10 8.31 -14.02
CA GLU A 89 -6.44 8.83 -14.33
C GLU A 89 -7.25 9.29 -13.10
N ILE A 90 -6.99 8.73 -11.91
CA ILE A 90 -7.62 9.18 -10.65
C ILE A 90 -6.62 9.82 -9.69
N SER A 91 -5.38 9.34 -9.64
CA SER A 91 -4.36 9.85 -8.72
C SER A 91 -3.82 11.23 -9.14
N GLN A 92 -3.66 11.46 -10.45
CA GLN A 92 -3.12 12.71 -10.99
C GLN A 92 -4.21 13.64 -11.53
N MET A 93 -5.48 13.23 -11.56
CA MET A 93 -6.61 14.05 -12.05
C MET A 93 -6.63 15.49 -11.51
N PRO A 94 -6.46 15.76 -10.19
CA PRO A 94 -6.44 17.13 -9.70
C PRO A 94 -5.25 17.95 -10.23
N ARG A 95 -4.11 17.29 -10.50
CA ARG A 95 -2.88 17.93 -10.98
C ARG A 95 -2.91 18.14 -12.49
N ASP A 96 -3.26 17.11 -13.24
CA ASP A 96 -3.19 17.10 -14.71
C ASP A 96 -4.42 17.76 -15.35
N GLU A 97 -5.58 17.71 -14.69
CA GLU A 97 -6.84 18.21 -15.26
C GLU A 97 -7.52 19.30 -14.41
N GLY A 98 -7.01 19.58 -13.20
CA GLY A 98 -7.66 20.52 -12.27
C GLY A 98 -9.03 20.04 -11.74
N ARG A 99 -9.39 18.78 -12.00
CA ARG A 99 -10.72 18.22 -11.70
C ARG A 99 -10.73 17.47 -10.37
N ILE A 100 -11.81 17.66 -9.63
CA ILE A 100 -12.11 16.91 -8.40
C ILE A 100 -13.52 16.36 -8.53
N THR A 101 -13.63 15.03 -8.58
CA THR A 101 -14.90 14.31 -8.73
C THR A 101 -15.08 13.28 -7.61
N GLY A 102 -16.23 12.61 -7.61
CA GLY A 102 -16.63 11.60 -6.66
C GLY A 102 -18.10 11.73 -6.29
N ARG A 103 -18.71 10.61 -5.93
CA ARG A 103 -20.12 10.57 -5.49
C ARG A 103 -20.15 10.45 -3.98
N TYR A 104 -21.10 11.13 -3.34
CA TYR A 104 -21.19 11.07 -1.89
C TYR A 104 -21.47 9.64 -1.43
N LEU A 105 -20.63 9.15 -0.53
CA LEU A 105 -20.80 7.90 0.19
C LEU A 105 -20.31 8.14 1.63
N SER A 106 -21.17 7.93 2.60
CA SER A 106 -20.81 8.14 4.00
C SER A 106 -19.94 6.98 4.52
N PRO A 107 -19.11 7.20 5.56
CA PRO A 107 -18.35 6.13 6.20
C PRO A 107 -19.21 4.92 6.62
N GLY A 108 -20.41 5.15 7.13
CA GLY A 108 -21.34 4.09 7.52
C GLY A 108 -21.78 3.24 6.32
N GLN A 109 -22.12 3.87 5.19
CA GLN A 109 -22.49 3.16 3.96
C GLN A 109 -21.32 2.36 3.37
N VAL A 110 -20.07 2.82 3.54
CA VAL A 110 -18.88 2.03 3.14
C VAL A 110 -18.81 0.74 3.96
N VAL A 111 -18.98 0.85 5.28
CA VAL A 111 -18.93 -0.31 6.19
C VAL A 111 -20.08 -1.28 5.93
N GLU A 112 -21.29 -0.76 5.76
CA GLU A 112 -22.47 -1.55 5.38
C GLU A 112 -22.23 -2.32 4.07
N ALA A 113 -21.77 -1.64 3.01
CA ALA A 113 -21.46 -2.28 1.73
C ALA A 113 -20.38 -3.38 1.86
N ALA A 114 -19.39 -3.19 2.74
CA ALA A 114 -18.36 -4.20 2.98
C ALA A 114 -18.94 -5.45 3.67
N LEU A 115 -19.78 -5.26 4.68
CA LEU A 115 -20.45 -6.35 5.39
C LEU A 115 -21.41 -7.12 4.47
N GLU A 116 -22.26 -6.40 3.73
CA GLU A 116 -23.21 -6.99 2.77
C GLU A 116 -22.52 -7.79 1.66
N SER A 117 -21.32 -7.38 1.26
CA SER A 117 -20.50 -8.08 0.27
C SER A 117 -19.72 -9.27 0.83
N GLY A 118 -19.83 -9.56 2.13
CA GLY A 118 -19.09 -10.62 2.80
C GLY A 118 -17.58 -10.38 2.87
N CYS A 119 -17.14 -9.12 2.76
CA CYS A 119 -15.73 -8.76 2.91
C CYS A 119 -15.28 -8.96 4.35
N LEU A 120 -14.01 -9.32 4.54
CA LEU A 120 -13.37 -9.33 5.88
C LEU A 120 -12.60 -8.05 6.16
N SER A 121 -12.39 -7.23 5.14
CA SER A 121 -11.65 -5.98 5.27
C SER A 121 -12.12 -4.88 4.32
N ILE A 122 -11.69 -3.65 4.61
CA ILE A 122 -11.76 -2.51 3.70
C ILE A 122 -10.33 -2.12 3.33
N ALA A 123 -10.04 -2.02 2.03
CA ALA A 123 -8.77 -1.58 1.47
C ALA A 123 -8.87 -0.15 0.94
N TYR A 124 -8.16 0.77 1.59
CA TYR A 124 -7.95 2.13 1.11
C TYR A 124 -6.76 2.10 0.15
N THR A 125 -7.01 2.30 -1.15
CA THR A 125 -6.10 1.85 -2.23
C THR A 125 -6.22 2.73 -3.48
N TYR A 126 -5.63 2.26 -4.60
CA TYR A 126 -5.52 2.83 -5.95
C TYR A 126 -4.82 4.19 -6.06
N THR A 127 -5.17 5.15 -5.20
CA THR A 127 -4.46 6.41 -5.03
C THR A 127 -3.57 6.39 -3.78
N GLU A 128 -3.88 7.17 -2.75
CA GLU A 128 -3.06 7.23 -1.54
C GLU A 128 -3.93 7.59 -0.31
N PRO A 129 -4.11 6.67 0.67
CA PRO A 129 -5.01 6.88 1.81
C PRO A 129 -4.77 8.16 2.62
N THR A 130 -3.53 8.61 2.75
CA THR A 130 -3.20 9.83 3.52
C THR A 130 -3.84 11.11 2.96
N ILE A 131 -4.14 11.16 1.66
CA ILE A 131 -4.71 12.38 1.06
C ILE A 131 -6.20 12.52 1.35
N TYR A 132 -6.90 11.44 1.71
CA TYR A 132 -8.29 11.42 2.18
C TYR A 132 -8.42 10.85 3.60
N TYR A 133 -7.38 11.02 4.41
CA TYR A 133 -7.20 10.43 5.73
C TYR A 133 -8.40 10.49 6.67
N GLU A 134 -9.07 11.64 6.83
CA GLU A 134 -10.23 11.75 7.73
C GLU A 134 -11.36 10.83 7.29
N TYR A 135 -11.59 10.70 5.98
CA TYR A 135 -12.59 9.78 5.44
C TYR A 135 -12.16 8.32 5.67
N ALA A 136 -10.90 7.97 5.41
CA ALA A 136 -10.36 6.63 5.66
C ALA A 136 -10.41 6.26 7.16
N ARG A 137 -10.06 7.18 8.04
CA ARG A 137 -10.06 7.00 9.50
C ARG A 137 -11.46 6.81 10.05
N ASP A 138 -12.41 7.63 9.62
CA ASP A 138 -13.79 7.53 10.10
C ASP A 138 -14.43 6.22 9.60
N CYS A 139 -14.13 5.78 8.37
CA CYS A 139 -14.49 4.44 7.90
C CYS A 139 -13.80 3.37 8.77
N ALA A 140 -12.50 3.50 9.04
CA ALA A 140 -11.73 2.49 9.75
C ALA A 140 -12.19 2.26 11.19
N ARG A 141 -12.57 3.34 11.89
CA ARG A 141 -13.15 3.28 13.24
C ARG A 141 -14.46 2.50 13.25
N LEU A 142 -15.37 2.83 12.31
CA LEU A 142 -16.64 2.12 12.17
C LEU A 142 -16.45 0.65 11.75
N ALA A 143 -15.53 0.39 10.81
CA ALA A 143 -15.22 -0.95 10.34
C ALA A 143 -14.67 -1.82 11.48
N THR A 144 -13.76 -1.28 12.30
CA THR A 144 -13.21 -1.97 13.47
C THR A 144 -14.32 -2.33 14.46
N ALA A 145 -15.23 -1.39 14.76
CA ALA A 145 -16.37 -1.65 15.64
C ALA A 145 -17.33 -2.71 15.09
N ALA A 146 -17.38 -2.89 13.77
CA ALA A 146 -18.18 -3.90 13.08
C ALA A 146 -17.42 -5.22 12.83
N GLY A 147 -16.20 -5.39 13.34
CA GLY A 147 -15.40 -6.61 13.18
C GLY A 147 -14.65 -6.74 11.85
N LEU A 148 -14.67 -5.72 11.00
CA LEU A 148 -13.88 -5.67 9.76
C LEU A 148 -12.45 -5.21 10.04
N LYS A 149 -11.49 -5.74 9.27
CA LYS A 149 -10.11 -5.26 9.26
C LYS A 149 -9.93 -4.10 8.28
N ASN A 150 -8.89 -3.30 8.48
CA ASN A 150 -8.56 -2.16 7.62
C ASN A 150 -7.17 -2.32 7.03
N VAL A 151 -7.07 -2.05 5.73
CA VAL A 151 -5.87 -2.23 4.92
C VAL A 151 -5.50 -0.93 4.22
N PHE A 152 -4.26 -0.48 4.36
CA PHE A 152 -3.71 0.59 3.53
C PHE A 152 -2.84 -0.01 2.42
N VAL A 153 -3.22 0.23 1.16
CA VAL A 153 -2.29 0.06 0.03
C VAL A 153 -1.78 1.44 -0.31
N THR A 154 -0.53 1.71 0.05
CA THR A 154 -0.01 3.07 0.24
C THR A 154 1.39 3.21 -0.31
N ASN A 155 1.77 4.43 -0.66
CA ASN A 155 3.15 4.77 -0.97
C ASN A 155 4.04 4.98 0.27
N GLY A 156 3.50 4.82 1.48
CA GLY A 156 4.28 4.86 2.71
C GLY A 156 4.76 6.26 3.10
N TYR A 157 4.23 7.34 2.52
CA TYR A 157 4.70 8.70 2.82
C TYR A 157 4.02 9.35 4.03
N MET A 158 3.51 8.53 4.97
CA MET A 158 2.81 8.94 6.17
C MET A 158 3.75 9.60 7.19
N THR A 159 3.24 10.56 7.95
CA THR A 159 3.95 11.11 9.13
C THR A 159 3.75 10.21 10.35
N ALA A 160 4.55 10.45 11.40
CA ALA A 160 4.36 9.81 12.70
C ALA A 160 3.00 10.16 13.33
N GLU A 161 2.53 11.39 13.15
CA GLU A 161 1.25 11.88 13.65
C GLU A 161 0.07 11.16 12.99
N ALA A 162 0.14 10.93 11.67
CA ALA A 162 -0.93 10.24 10.94
C ALA A 162 -1.02 8.77 11.35
N LEU A 163 0.13 8.14 11.55
CA LEU A 163 0.20 6.76 12.02
C LEU A 163 -0.28 6.63 13.48
N ALA A 164 0.05 7.59 14.35
CA ALA A 164 -0.43 7.59 15.72
C ALA A 164 -1.96 7.77 15.83
N ASP A 165 -2.59 8.60 15.00
CA ASP A 165 -4.06 8.83 15.06
C ASP A 165 -4.90 7.66 14.52
N ILE A 166 -4.32 6.78 13.68
CA ILE A 166 -4.97 5.56 13.14
C ILE A 166 -4.57 4.29 13.89
N ASP A 167 -3.67 4.39 14.88
CA ASP A 167 -3.19 3.24 15.63
C ASP A 167 -4.35 2.47 16.28
N GLY A 168 -4.26 1.14 16.30
CA GLY A 168 -5.33 0.25 16.73
C GLY A 168 -6.50 0.09 15.74
N HIS A 169 -6.56 0.88 14.66
CA HIS A 169 -7.59 0.75 13.62
C HIS A 169 -7.03 0.32 12.26
N LEU A 170 -5.72 0.47 12.02
CA LEU A 170 -5.03 -0.04 10.84
C LEU A 170 -4.45 -1.42 11.13
N HIS A 171 -4.84 -2.43 10.35
CA HIS A 171 -4.50 -3.83 10.64
C HIS A 171 -3.46 -4.41 9.69
N ALA A 172 -3.43 -3.95 8.44
CA ALA A 172 -2.38 -4.28 7.49
C ALA A 172 -2.04 -3.11 6.57
N ALA A 173 -0.82 -3.13 6.03
CA ALA A 173 -0.38 -2.24 4.99
C ALA A 173 0.42 -3.01 3.92
N ASN A 174 0.12 -2.72 2.66
CA ASN A 174 1.07 -2.97 1.58
C ASN A 174 1.71 -1.63 1.21
N VAL A 175 3.02 -1.51 1.44
CA VAL A 175 3.77 -0.27 1.18
C VAL A 175 4.55 -0.39 -0.13
N ASP A 176 4.34 0.55 -1.05
CA ASP A 176 5.16 0.65 -2.25
C ASP A 176 6.55 1.25 -1.95
N LEU A 177 7.56 0.40 -1.81
CA LEU A 177 8.96 0.82 -1.82
C LEU A 177 9.44 0.87 -3.28
N LYS A 178 9.28 2.03 -3.90
CA LYS A 178 9.42 2.20 -5.37
C LYS A 178 10.86 2.11 -5.88
N SER A 179 11.84 2.33 -5.02
CA SER A 179 13.28 2.29 -5.31
C SER A 179 14.05 2.35 -3.99
N PHE A 180 15.35 2.03 -4.00
CA PHE A 180 16.27 2.34 -2.89
C PHE A 180 17.20 3.52 -3.18
N SER A 181 16.84 4.37 -4.16
CA SER A 181 17.58 5.57 -4.56
C SER A 181 16.78 6.84 -4.29
N ASP A 182 17.31 7.77 -3.47
CA ASP A 182 16.67 9.07 -3.25
C ASP A 182 16.59 9.89 -4.55
N ASP A 183 17.53 9.68 -5.48
CA ASP A 183 17.53 10.36 -6.78
C ASP A 183 16.41 9.85 -7.70
N PHE A 184 16.09 8.55 -7.63
CA PHE A 184 14.89 8.00 -8.27
C PHE A 184 13.63 8.67 -7.73
N TYR A 185 13.50 8.81 -6.41
CA TYR A 185 12.33 9.45 -5.80
C TYR A 185 12.19 10.92 -6.21
N ARG A 186 13.29 11.66 -6.24
CA ARG A 186 13.28 13.07 -6.67
C ARG A 186 12.92 13.21 -8.14
N THR A 187 13.44 12.33 -8.99
CA THR A 187 13.30 12.43 -10.46
C THR A 187 11.97 11.91 -10.96
N TRP A 188 11.55 10.73 -10.48
CA TRP A 188 10.42 9.99 -11.05
C TRP A 188 9.16 9.99 -10.19
N VAL A 189 9.24 10.43 -8.93
CA VAL A 189 8.14 10.36 -7.96
C VAL A 189 7.74 11.74 -7.39
N ASP A 190 8.62 12.75 -7.44
CA ASP A 190 8.49 14.04 -6.74
C ASP A 190 8.39 13.88 -5.21
N ALA A 191 9.26 13.06 -4.64
CA ALA A 191 9.32 12.77 -3.20
C ALA A 191 10.75 12.46 -2.72
N ARG A 192 10.89 11.95 -1.49
CA ARG A 192 12.16 11.50 -0.89
C ARG A 192 12.04 10.05 -0.44
N LEU A 193 13.14 9.30 -0.44
CA LEU A 193 13.15 7.90 -0.02
C LEU A 193 12.97 7.76 1.50
N LYS A 194 13.72 8.55 2.28
CA LYS A 194 13.82 8.37 3.73
C LYS A 194 12.46 8.25 4.46
N PRO A 195 11.45 9.11 4.17
CA PRO A 195 10.18 9.00 4.87
C PRO A 195 9.42 7.70 4.61
N VAL A 196 9.59 7.08 3.44
CA VAL A 196 9.00 5.76 3.14
C VAL A 196 9.64 4.70 4.03
N LEU A 197 10.98 4.71 4.14
CA LEU A 197 11.71 3.78 5.01
C LEU A 197 11.33 3.96 6.49
N ASP A 198 11.18 5.20 6.94
CA ASP A 198 10.76 5.51 8.31
C ASP A 198 9.32 5.03 8.58
N SER A 199 8.43 5.16 7.60
CA SER A 199 7.04 4.70 7.70
C SER A 199 6.94 3.17 7.78
N ILE A 200 7.70 2.44 6.95
CA ILE A 200 7.80 0.97 7.00
C ILE A 200 8.22 0.50 8.40
N ARG A 201 9.29 1.09 8.96
CA ARG A 201 9.74 0.76 10.32
C ARG A 201 8.66 1.03 11.37
N ARG A 202 7.97 2.16 11.25
CA ARG A 202 6.93 2.56 12.21
C ARG A 202 5.72 1.63 12.15
N LEU A 203 5.21 1.33 10.95
CA LEU A 203 4.10 0.38 10.76
C LEU A 203 4.42 -0.98 11.39
N HIS A 204 5.61 -1.51 11.12
CA HIS A 204 6.08 -2.75 11.74
C HIS A 204 6.13 -2.64 13.28
N SER A 205 6.68 -1.55 13.83
CA SER A 205 6.76 -1.35 15.28
C SER A 205 5.40 -1.19 15.97
N MET A 206 4.37 -0.79 15.23
CA MET A 206 2.98 -0.68 15.72
C MET A 206 2.24 -2.02 15.66
N GLY A 207 2.85 -3.09 15.13
CA GLY A 207 2.20 -4.39 14.94
C GLY A 207 1.22 -4.43 13.77
N VAL A 208 1.27 -3.45 12.86
CA VAL A 208 0.53 -3.51 11.59
C VAL A 208 1.15 -4.59 10.72
N TRP A 209 0.34 -5.52 10.20
CA TRP A 209 0.85 -6.52 9.26
C TRP A 209 1.39 -5.82 8.00
N LEU A 210 2.64 -6.09 7.66
CA LEU A 210 3.34 -5.35 6.61
C LEU A 210 3.79 -6.29 5.50
N GLU A 211 3.39 -5.95 4.27
CA GLU A 211 3.99 -6.46 3.04
C GLU A 211 4.51 -5.27 2.23
N VAL A 212 5.53 -5.49 1.40
CA VAL A 212 6.16 -4.41 0.62
C VAL A 212 6.12 -4.76 -0.85
N THR A 213 5.77 -3.79 -1.68
CA THR A 213 5.77 -3.96 -3.14
C THR A 213 6.81 -3.04 -3.80
N THR A 214 7.52 -3.56 -4.78
CA THR A 214 8.40 -2.80 -5.66
C THR A 214 8.03 -3.07 -7.11
N LEU A 215 7.57 -2.04 -7.82
CA LEU A 215 7.38 -2.12 -9.27
C LEU A 215 8.75 -2.04 -9.95
N LEU A 216 9.16 -3.09 -10.63
CA LEU A 216 10.49 -3.21 -11.22
C LEU A 216 10.51 -2.62 -12.63
N ILE A 217 11.14 -1.46 -12.83
CA ILE A 217 11.19 -0.68 -14.07
C ILE A 217 12.59 -0.86 -14.72
N PRO A 218 12.66 -1.44 -15.92
CA PRO A 218 13.93 -1.69 -16.61
C PRO A 218 14.80 -0.44 -16.76
N GLY A 219 16.08 -0.56 -16.37
CA GLY A 219 17.08 0.49 -16.49
C GLY A 219 16.98 1.60 -15.44
N LEU A 220 16.00 1.55 -14.53
CA LEU A 220 15.81 2.60 -13.51
C LEU A 220 16.02 2.09 -12.08
N ASN A 221 15.35 1.00 -11.69
CA ASN A 221 15.41 0.46 -10.32
C ASN A 221 15.64 -1.06 -10.30
N ASP A 222 16.23 -1.62 -11.35
CA ASP A 222 16.39 -3.07 -11.54
C ASP A 222 17.84 -3.57 -11.50
N SER A 223 18.77 -2.75 -11.00
CA SER A 223 20.15 -3.17 -10.74
C SER A 223 20.23 -4.11 -9.53
N ASP A 224 21.21 -5.01 -9.54
CA ASP A 224 21.41 -5.96 -8.45
C ASP A 224 21.70 -5.26 -7.12
N ASP A 225 22.51 -4.19 -7.13
CA ASP A 225 22.80 -3.40 -5.94
C ASP A 225 21.54 -2.77 -5.35
N GLU A 226 20.65 -2.25 -6.21
CA GLU A 226 19.40 -1.66 -5.76
C GLU A 226 18.45 -2.71 -5.16
N LEU A 227 18.32 -3.86 -5.82
CA LEU A 227 17.49 -4.98 -5.35
C LEU A 227 18.02 -5.56 -4.03
N ARG A 228 19.34 -5.70 -3.90
CA ARG A 228 19.99 -6.11 -2.64
C ARG A 228 19.75 -5.09 -1.55
N ALA A 229 19.81 -3.79 -1.86
CA ALA A 229 19.58 -2.75 -0.88
C ALA A 229 18.13 -2.74 -0.36
N VAL A 230 17.14 -2.93 -1.24
CA VAL A 230 15.73 -3.15 -0.85
C VAL A 230 15.62 -4.36 0.07
N ALA A 231 16.12 -5.52 -0.35
CA ALA A 231 16.00 -6.75 0.41
C ALA A 231 16.68 -6.67 1.79
N ARG A 232 17.92 -6.16 1.86
CA ARG A 232 18.65 -5.94 3.12
C ARG A 232 17.90 -5.01 4.07
N PHE A 233 17.31 -3.94 3.53
CA PHE A 233 16.50 -3.04 4.35
C PHE A 233 15.29 -3.77 4.94
N LEU A 234 14.55 -4.53 4.14
CA LEU A 234 13.41 -5.30 4.63
C LEU A 234 13.81 -6.34 5.67
N VAL A 235 14.89 -7.10 5.43
CA VAL A 235 15.46 -8.04 6.41
C VAL A 235 15.86 -7.34 7.71
N SER A 236 16.41 -6.12 7.63
CA SER A 236 16.75 -5.33 8.82
C SER A 236 15.53 -4.90 9.66
N VAL A 237 14.33 -4.90 9.07
CA VAL A 237 13.07 -4.68 9.79
C VAL A 237 12.51 -6.01 10.29
N SER A 238 12.34 -6.98 9.39
CA SER A 238 12.03 -8.37 9.70
C SER A 238 12.18 -9.25 8.44
N PRO A 239 12.87 -10.40 8.51
CA PRO A 239 12.98 -11.33 7.38
C PRO A 239 11.64 -11.94 6.97
N GLY A 240 10.64 -11.90 7.85
CA GLY A 240 9.29 -12.39 7.61
C GLY A 240 8.40 -11.44 6.81
N ILE A 241 8.85 -10.21 6.49
CA ILE A 241 8.10 -9.28 5.64
C ILE A 241 8.05 -9.82 4.20
N PRO A 242 6.87 -10.15 3.66
CA PRO A 242 6.74 -10.50 2.26
C PRO A 242 7.13 -9.34 1.34
N TRP A 243 8.01 -9.64 0.39
CA TRP A 243 8.37 -8.70 -0.67
C TRP A 243 7.78 -9.12 -2.01
N HIS A 244 6.99 -8.23 -2.60
CA HIS A 244 6.38 -8.39 -3.91
C HIS A 244 7.16 -7.58 -4.94
N VAL A 245 7.81 -8.27 -5.86
CA VAL A 245 8.41 -7.64 -7.03
C VAL A 245 7.36 -7.68 -8.12
N SER A 246 6.89 -6.52 -8.58
CA SER A 246 5.82 -6.41 -9.56
C SER A 246 6.34 -6.03 -10.93
N ARG A 247 5.84 -6.69 -11.97
CA ARG A 247 6.22 -6.45 -13.36
C ARG A 247 5.67 -5.11 -13.85
N PHE A 248 6.54 -4.26 -14.36
CA PHE A 248 6.19 -3.02 -15.05
C PHE A 248 5.65 -3.28 -16.46
N HIS A 249 4.75 -2.42 -16.89
CA HIS A 249 4.36 -2.24 -18.28
C HIS A 249 4.33 -0.74 -18.60
N PRO A 250 4.62 -0.33 -19.85
CA PRO A 250 4.57 1.08 -20.24
C PRO A 250 3.19 1.68 -19.92
N THR A 251 3.21 2.83 -19.25
CA THR A 251 1.98 3.53 -18.83
C THR A 251 2.27 5.00 -18.49
N TYR A 252 1.21 5.81 -18.43
CA TYR A 252 1.24 7.22 -18.09
C TYR A 252 2.30 8.02 -18.87
N ARG A 253 3.34 8.53 -18.19
CA ARG A 253 4.43 9.31 -18.81
C ARG A 253 5.64 8.45 -19.20
N MET A 254 5.67 7.17 -18.81
CA MET A 254 6.71 6.21 -19.16
C MET A 254 6.21 5.22 -20.22
N ARG A 255 6.06 5.71 -21.46
CA ARG A 255 5.62 4.88 -22.60
C ARG A 255 6.77 4.25 -23.40
N ASP A 256 7.98 4.78 -23.24
CA ASP A 256 9.15 4.39 -24.03
C ASP A 256 10.03 3.33 -23.36
N ILE A 257 9.70 2.91 -22.13
CA ILE A 257 10.39 1.85 -21.40
C ILE A 257 9.65 0.53 -21.65
N PRO A 258 10.33 -0.56 -22.06
CA PRO A 258 9.67 -1.84 -22.30
C PRO A 258 9.14 -2.46 -21.00
N PRO A 259 8.18 -3.40 -21.08
CA PRO A 259 7.78 -4.19 -19.92
C PRO A 259 8.97 -4.92 -19.30
N THR A 260 8.96 -5.11 -17.98
CA THR A 260 9.99 -5.90 -17.30
C THR A 260 10.05 -7.31 -17.88
N SER A 261 11.24 -7.82 -18.13
CA SER A 261 11.41 -9.19 -18.61
C SER A 261 11.17 -10.18 -17.47
N LEU A 262 10.75 -11.41 -17.81
CA LEU A 262 10.63 -12.49 -16.82
C LEU A 262 11.98 -12.78 -16.14
N ALA A 263 13.07 -12.75 -16.90
CA ALA A 263 14.42 -12.93 -16.36
C ALA A 263 14.79 -11.88 -15.29
N SER A 264 14.39 -10.61 -15.47
CA SER A 264 14.60 -9.59 -14.43
C SER A 264 13.75 -9.83 -13.20
N MET A 265 12.53 -10.35 -13.36
CA MET A 265 11.69 -10.76 -12.23
C MET A 265 12.36 -11.90 -11.46
N GLU A 266 12.73 -12.98 -12.13
CA GLU A 266 13.40 -14.14 -11.52
C GLU A 266 14.70 -13.77 -10.81
N ARG A 267 15.50 -12.86 -11.41
CA ARG A 267 16.70 -12.30 -10.79
C ARG A 267 16.38 -11.60 -9.46
N ALA A 268 15.39 -10.71 -9.44
CA ALA A 268 14.98 -10.01 -8.22
C ALA A 268 14.45 -10.97 -7.15
N LEU A 269 13.69 -12.00 -7.55
CA LEU A 269 13.21 -13.04 -6.64
C LEU A 269 14.36 -13.84 -6.01
N SER A 270 15.40 -14.18 -6.79
CA SER A 270 16.62 -14.84 -6.28
C SER A 270 17.34 -13.95 -5.28
N ILE A 271 17.59 -12.69 -5.65
CA ILE A 271 18.29 -11.71 -4.80
C ILE A 271 17.57 -11.52 -3.47
N GLY A 272 16.25 -11.38 -3.48
CA GLY A 272 15.48 -11.22 -2.23
C GLY A 272 15.69 -12.38 -1.27
N LYS A 273 15.69 -13.62 -1.79
CA LYS A 273 15.92 -14.83 -0.99
C LYS A 273 17.36 -14.94 -0.51
N GLU A 274 18.34 -14.65 -1.38
CA GLU A 274 19.77 -14.66 -1.04
C GLU A 274 20.12 -13.70 0.10
N GLU A 275 19.47 -12.53 0.14
CA GLU A 275 19.67 -11.54 1.21
C GLU A 275 18.92 -11.90 2.51
N GLY A 276 18.11 -12.95 2.52
CA GLY A 276 17.51 -13.52 3.71
C GLY A 276 16.00 -13.26 3.90
N LEU A 277 15.29 -12.78 2.88
CA LEU A 277 13.82 -12.72 2.94
C LEU A 277 13.21 -14.12 2.85
N GLU A 278 12.29 -14.41 3.75
CA GLU A 278 11.59 -15.70 3.80
C GLU A 278 10.58 -15.85 2.66
N TYR A 279 9.97 -14.74 2.24
CA TYR A 279 8.88 -14.71 1.26
C TYR A 279 9.12 -13.63 0.20
N VAL A 280 9.27 -14.08 -1.05
CA VAL A 280 9.46 -13.19 -2.20
C VAL A 280 8.54 -13.63 -3.34
N TYR A 281 7.76 -12.69 -3.84
CA TYR A 281 6.62 -12.91 -4.73
C TYR A 281 6.78 -12.17 -6.06
N GLY A 282 6.46 -12.85 -7.16
CA GLY A 282 6.40 -12.25 -8.49
C GLY A 282 4.99 -11.75 -8.77
N GLY A 283 4.80 -10.44 -8.79
CA GLY A 283 3.55 -9.79 -9.14
C GLY A 283 3.42 -9.55 -10.64
N ASN A 284 2.19 -9.63 -11.17
CA ASN A 284 1.87 -9.47 -12.60
C ASN A 284 2.61 -10.47 -13.53
N VAL A 285 2.84 -11.68 -13.03
CA VAL A 285 3.39 -12.81 -13.79
C VAL A 285 2.47 -14.03 -13.62
N PRO A 286 1.34 -14.10 -14.35
CA PRO A 286 0.36 -15.17 -14.17
C PRO A 286 0.97 -16.56 -14.34
N GLY A 287 0.69 -17.46 -13.39
CA GLY A 287 1.16 -18.85 -13.38
C GLY A 287 2.61 -19.02 -12.94
N HIS A 288 3.24 -17.98 -12.39
CA HIS A 288 4.61 -18.07 -11.88
C HIS A 288 4.68 -18.93 -10.61
N ALA A 289 5.76 -19.68 -10.43
CA ALA A 289 5.92 -20.62 -9.32
C ALA A 289 5.87 -19.96 -7.93
N THR A 290 6.15 -18.66 -7.84
CA THR A 290 6.08 -17.91 -6.58
C THR A 290 4.68 -17.46 -6.21
N GLU A 291 3.63 -17.63 -7.03
CA GLU A 291 2.25 -17.25 -6.64
C GLU A 291 1.80 -17.94 -5.34
N SER A 292 2.36 -19.11 -5.04
CA SER A 292 2.04 -19.91 -3.86
C SER A 292 3.03 -19.67 -2.72
N THR A 293 2.53 -19.71 -1.49
CA THR A 293 3.35 -19.59 -0.28
C THR A 293 3.91 -20.94 0.11
N VAL A 294 5.23 -21.02 0.28
CA VAL A 294 5.95 -22.23 0.74
C VAL A 294 6.53 -22.01 2.13
N CYS A 295 6.75 -23.10 2.87
CA CYS A 295 7.44 -23.04 4.15
C CYS A 295 8.93 -22.68 3.94
N PRO A 296 9.47 -21.66 4.62
CA PRO A 296 10.86 -21.25 4.41
C PRO A 296 11.88 -22.32 4.85
N ASP A 297 11.51 -23.21 5.78
CA ASP A 297 12.43 -24.22 6.32
C ASP A 297 12.44 -25.53 5.53
N CYS A 298 11.27 -26.00 5.09
CA CYS A 298 11.14 -27.33 4.49
C CYS A 298 10.61 -27.34 3.05
N GLY A 299 10.22 -26.18 2.51
CA GLY A 299 9.73 -26.03 1.13
C GLY A 299 8.32 -26.57 0.88
N GLU A 300 7.60 -27.07 1.89
CA GLU A 300 6.21 -27.54 1.74
C GLU A 300 5.31 -26.39 1.26
N THR A 301 4.49 -26.63 0.23
CA THR A 301 3.48 -25.66 -0.22
C THR A 301 2.38 -25.52 0.83
N LEU A 302 2.29 -24.34 1.41
CA LEU A 302 1.34 -24.02 2.48
C LEU A 302 0.06 -23.41 1.93
N ILE A 303 0.19 -22.51 0.98
CA ILE A 303 -0.96 -21.84 0.35
C ILE A 303 -0.77 -21.91 -1.15
N GLU A 304 -1.67 -22.63 -1.81
CA GLU A 304 -1.67 -22.79 -3.25
C GLU A 304 -2.59 -21.75 -3.88
N ARG A 305 -2.05 -20.96 -4.81
CA ARG A 305 -2.79 -19.93 -5.55
C ARG A 305 -2.67 -20.15 -7.05
N GLU A 306 -3.68 -19.67 -7.75
CA GLU A 306 -3.66 -19.48 -9.20
C GLU A 306 -4.18 -18.06 -9.48
N GLY A 307 -3.27 -17.15 -9.82
CA GLY A 307 -3.55 -15.72 -9.80
C GLY A 307 -4.07 -15.26 -8.43
N PHE A 308 -5.25 -14.62 -8.40
CA PHE A 308 -5.87 -14.12 -7.16
C PHE A 308 -6.80 -15.13 -6.48
N ARG A 309 -6.84 -16.39 -6.93
CA ARG A 309 -7.72 -17.42 -6.36
C ARG A 309 -6.94 -18.38 -5.48
N LEU A 310 -7.45 -18.60 -4.27
CA LEU A 310 -6.96 -19.63 -3.37
C LEU A 310 -7.43 -21.01 -3.85
N ARG A 311 -6.49 -21.93 -4.06
CA ARG A 311 -6.79 -23.33 -4.40
C ARG A 311 -6.76 -24.22 -3.17
N LYS A 312 -5.76 -24.04 -2.30
CA LYS A 312 -5.62 -24.77 -1.04
C LYS A 312 -4.97 -23.90 0.02
N ASN A 313 -5.38 -24.09 1.28
CA ASN A 313 -4.74 -23.47 2.44
C ASN A 313 -4.46 -24.54 3.50
N ARG A 314 -3.18 -24.87 3.67
CA ARG A 314 -2.63 -25.80 4.67
C ARG A 314 -1.96 -25.07 5.83
N ALA A 315 -1.99 -23.75 5.85
CA ALA A 315 -1.42 -22.92 6.90
C ALA A 315 -2.40 -22.66 8.06
N ALA A 316 -3.48 -23.44 8.20
CA ALA A 316 -4.67 -23.10 9.01
C ALA A 316 -4.41 -22.75 10.49
N LEU A 317 -3.29 -23.17 11.08
CA LEU A 317 -2.89 -22.87 12.46
C LEU A 317 -1.67 -21.94 12.55
N GLY A 318 -1.34 -21.22 11.47
CA GLY A 318 -0.13 -20.37 11.42
C GLY A 318 1.18 -21.17 11.47
N ARG A 319 1.14 -22.48 11.24
CA ARG A 319 2.31 -23.37 11.30
C ARG A 319 2.36 -24.29 10.09
N CYS A 320 3.56 -24.65 9.67
CA CYS A 320 3.79 -25.65 8.65
C CYS A 320 3.37 -27.03 9.17
N PRO A 321 2.48 -27.76 8.48
CA PRO A 321 2.04 -29.10 8.93
C PRO A 321 3.14 -30.16 8.81
N ARG A 322 4.20 -29.91 8.05
CA ARG A 322 5.31 -30.86 7.82
C ARG A 322 6.42 -30.74 8.85
N CYS A 323 6.88 -29.53 9.16
CA CYS A 323 8.01 -29.31 10.08
C CYS A 323 7.67 -28.51 11.34
N GLY A 324 6.44 -28.03 11.50
CA GLY A 324 6.00 -27.27 12.69
C GLY A 324 6.46 -25.81 12.75
N ARG A 325 7.24 -25.34 11.77
CA ARG A 325 7.70 -23.95 11.65
C ARG A 325 6.51 -22.98 11.69
N GLU A 326 6.59 -21.99 12.57
CA GLU A 326 5.67 -20.86 12.58
C GLU A 326 5.84 -20.02 11.32
N ILE A 327 4.71 -19.68 10.71
CA ILE A 327 4.62 -18.99 9.43
C ILE A 327 4.16 -17.58 9.74
N ALA A 328 4.88 -16.59 9.23
CA ALA A 328 4.49 -15.19 9.38
C ALA A 328 3.22 -14.98 8.55
N ILE A 329 2.03 -15.08 9.16
CA ILE A 329 0.74 -14.96 8.49
C ILE A 329 -0.37 -14.58 9.46
N ILE A 330 -1.30 -13.74 9.01
CA ILE A 330 -2.56 -13.45 9.69
C ILE A 330 -3.68 -14.22 9.00
N LEU A 331 -4.37 -15.07 9.75
CA LEU A 331 -5.46 -15.91 9.25
C LEU A 331 -6.81 -15.38 9.75
N LYS A 332 -7.88 -15.82 9.08
CA LYS A 332 -9.23 -15.61 9.59
C LYS A 332 -9.37 -16.35 10.92
N GLU A 333 -9.87 -15.67 11.94
CA GLU A 333 -10.26 -16.32 13.20
C GLU A 333 -11.35 -17.36 12.89
N VAL A 334 -11.08 -18.62 13.25
CA VAL A 334 -12.08 -19.69 13.17
C VAL A 334 -12.89 -19.59 14.45
N SER A 335 -14.13 -19.14 14.35
CA SER A 335 -15.09 -19.26 15.45
C SER A 335 -15.29 -20.76 15.73
N GLU A 336 -15.04 -21.20 16.96
CA GLU A 336 -15.32 -22.56 17.43
C GLU A 336 -16.82 -22.91 17.32
#